data_AF-A0A960F1A9-F1
#
_entry.id   AF-A0A960F1A9-F1
#
_cell.length_a   1.000
_cell.length_b   1.000
_cell.length_c   1.000
_cell.angle_alpha   90.00
_cell.angle_beta   90.00
_cell.angle_gamma   90.00
#
_symmetry.space_group_name_H-M   'P 1'
#
loop_
_entity.id
_entity.type
_entity.pdbx_description
1 polymer ?
#
loop_
_entity_poly.entity_id
_entity_poly.type
_entity_poly.pdbx_seq_one_letter_code
_entity_poly.pdbx_strand_id
1 'polypeptide(L)'
;VATVTSRVGSVDAPVEVTDAVRPGVVSLPHGWGHGQPGTRLRVAAERAGVNSNVLTDDQALDPLSGTSVLNGVPVDVAAAG
;
A
#
# COMPACT_ATOMS: atom_id res chain seq x y z
N VAL A 1 -3.36 14.53 -0.94
CA VAL A 1 -3.01 13.27 -0.25
C VAL A 1 -4.32 12.62 0.17
N ALA A 2 -4.42 11.30 0.09
CA ALA A 2 -5.55 10.55 0.61
C ALA A 2 -5.06 9.52 1.61
N THR A 3 -5.88 9.25 2.62
CA THR A 3 -5.68 8.15 3.56
C THR A 3 -6.33 6.91 2.96
N VAL A 4 -5.53 5.87 2.74
CA VAL A 4 -5.96 4.57 2.25
C VAL A 4 -5.90 3.59 3.40
N THR A 5 -7.01 2.95 3.72
CA THR A 5 -7.13 2.07 4.89
C THR A 5 -7.62 0.71 4.47
N SER A 6 -6.95 -0.34 4.93
CA SER A 6 -7.43 -1.73 4.84
C SER A 6 -7.85 -2.23 6.21
N ARG A 7 -8.21 -3.52 6.29
CA ARG A 7 -8.50 -4.19 7.57
C ARG A 7 -7.36 -4.08 8.58
N VAL A 8 -6.10 -4.04 8.12
CA VAL A 8 -4.92 -4.23 8.98
C VAL A 8 -4.04 -3.00 9.14
N GLY A 9 -4.29 -1.94 8.37
CA GLY A 9 -3.45 -0.75 8.43
C GLY A 9 -3.94 0.39 7.57
N SER A 10 -3.22 1.50 7.65
CA SER A 10 -3.52 2.71 6.90
C SER A 10 -2.24 3.40 6.44
N VAL A 11 -2.30 4.07 5.29
CA VAL A 11 -1.21 4.86 4.73
C VAL A 11 -1.73 6.15 4.10
N ASP A 12 -0.93 7.21 4.18
CA ASP A 12 -1.19 8.45 3.45
C ASP A 12 -0.40 8.46 2.15
N ALA A 13 -1.10 8.63 1.02
CA ALA A 13 -0.51 8.60 -0.31
C ALA A 13 -0.87 9.83 -1.16
N PRO A 14 0.07 10.33 -1.99
CA PRO A 14 -0.29 11.27 -3.05
C PRO A 14 -1.28 10.61 -4.01
N VAL A 15 -2.21 11.40 -4.56
CA VAL A 15 -3.28 10.92 -5.42
C VAL A 15 -3.09 11.48 -6.82
N GLU A 16 -3.17 10.58 -7.80
CA GLU A 16 -3.31 10.91 -9.20
C GLU A 16 -4.65 10.33 -9.68
N VAL A 17 -5.52 11.18 -10.23
CA VAL A 17 -6.80 10.74 -10.82
C VAL A 17 -6.56 10.49 -12.30
N THR A 18 -6.88 9.29 -12.75
CA THR A 18 -6.67 8.84 -14.13
C THR A 18 -7.81 7.94 -14.58
N ASP A 19 -8.09 7.93 -15.88
CA ASP A 19 -9.03 7.03 -16.56
C ASP A 19 -8.36 5.71 -17.01
N ALA A 20 -7.04 5.59 -16.85
CA ALA A 20 -6.28 4.36 -17.14
C ALA A 20 -6.56 3.22 -16.16
N VAL A 21 -7.19 3.52 -15.02
CA VAL A 21 -7.54 2.54 -13.97
C VAL A 21 -9.06 2.42 -13.89
N ARG A 22 -9.56 1.19 -13.70
CA ARG A 22 -11.01 0.93 -13.62
C ARG A 22 -11.65 1.71 -12.46
N PRO A 23 -12.89 2.18 -12.61
CA PRO A 23 -13.67 2.74 -11.50
C PRO A 23 -13.70 1.79 -10.30
N GLY A 24 -13.49 2.34 -9.09
CA GLY A 24 -13.46 1.58 -7.84
C GLY A 24 -12.14 0.86 -7.56
N VAL A 25 -11.10 1.06 -8.38
CA VAL A 25 -9.76 0.49 -8.16
C VAL A 25 -8.76 1.60 -7.89
N VAL A 26 -7.89 1.38 -6.91
CA VAL A 26 -6.68 2.17 -6.70
C VAL A 26 -5.45 1.34 -7.03
N SER A 27 -4.40 2.00 -7.52
CA SER A 27 -3.10 1.39 -7.77
C SER A 27 -2.05 2.11 -6.94
N LEU A 28 -1.34 1.37 -6.08
CA LEU A 28 -0.24 1.87 -5.29
C LEU A 28 1.01 1.03 -5.61
N PRO A 29 2.10 1.64 -6.09
CA PRO A 29 3.29 0.88 -6.49
C PRO A 29 3.95 0.21 -5.28
N HIS A 30 4.48 -0.99 -5.49
CA HIS A 30 5.23 -1.72 -4.48
C HIS A 30 6.70 -1.25 -4.39
N GLY A 31 7.40 -1.71 -3.36
CA GLY A 31 8.86 -1.51 -3.23
C GLY A 31 9.27 -0.17 -2.61
N TRP A 32 8.37 0.50 -1.90
CA TRP A 32 8.64 1.73 -1.14
C TRP A 32 8.56 1.47 0.37
N GLY A 33 8.72 2.51 1.19
CA GLY A 33 8.73 2.44 2.65
C GLY A 33 10.12 2.59 3.28
N HIS A 34 11.09 3.10 2.56
CA HIS A 34 12.49 3.08 3.00
C HIS A 34 12.86 4.11 4.08
N GLY A 35 11.87 4.86 4.57
CA GLY A 35 12.02 5.78 5.71
C GLY A 35 11.77 5.10 7.06
N GLN A 36 11.34 3.84 7.09
CA GLN A 36 10.95 3.17 8.33
C GLN A 36 12.14 2.92 9.27
N PRO A 37 11.93 2.95 10.60
CA PRO A 37 12.97 2.67 11.58
C PRO A 37 13.71 1.37 11.30
N GLY A 38 15.04 1.41 11.36
CA GLY A 38 15.90 0.25 11.10
C GLY A 38 16.26 0.03 9.63
N THR A 39 15.67 0.77 8.68
CA THR A 39 16.07 0.72 7.27
C THR A 39 17.50 1.25 7.10
N ARG A 40 18.38 0.46 6.47
CA ARG A 40 19.80 0.82 6.22
C ARG A 40 20.10 1.14 4.75
N LEU A 41 19.11 1.66 4.03
CA LEU A 41 19.19 2.00 2.60
C LEU A 41 19.23 3.52 2.42
N ARG A 42 20.38 4.14 2.68
CA ARG A 42 20.54 5.61 2.72
C ARG A 42 19.93 6.31 1.50
N VAL A 43 20.28 5.88 0.29
CA VAL A 43 19.81 6.51 -0.95
C VAL A 43 18.30 6.34 -1.13
N ALA A 44 17.75 5.17 -0.80
CA ALA A 44 16.31 4.93 -0.94
C ALA A 44 15.50 5.69 0.12
N ALA A 45 16.07 5.91 1.31
CA ALA A 45 15.45 6.69 2.37
C ALA A 45 15.27 8.17 2.00
N GLU A 46 16.14 8.73 1.15
CA GLU A 46 16.01 10.10 0.63
C GLU A 46 14.70 10.29 -0.19
N ARG A 47 14.12 9.21 -0.70
CA ARG A 47 12.83 9.17 -1.40
C ARG A 47 12.04 7.94 -0.93
N ALA A 48 11.66 7.93 0.35
CA ALA A 48 11.11 6.75 1.00
C ALA A 48 9.85 6.16 0.32
N GLY A 49 8.99 7.01 -0.26
CA GLY A 49 7.70 6.60 -0.81
C GLY A 49 6.75 6.01 0.25
N VAL A 50 5.64 5.42 -0.20
CA VAL A 50 4.58 4.90 0.68
C VAL A 50 4.60 3.37 0.66
N ASN A 51 4.69 2.74 1.82
CA ASN A 51 4.74 1.29 1.94
C ASN A 51 3.36 0.64 1.77
N SER A 52 3.06 0.09 0.58
CA SER A 52 1.80 -0.62 0.32
C SER A 52 1.60 -1.86 1.21
N ASN A 53 2.66 -2.50 1.70
CA ASN A 53 2.56 -3.72 2.49
C ASN A 53 1.90 -3.48 3.86
N VAL A 54 1.80 -2.23 4.32
CA VAL A 54 1.03 -1.86 5.52
C VAL A 54 -0.45 -2.19 5.36
N LEU A 55 -0.95 -2.23 4.13
CA LEU A 55 -2.35 -2.55 3.82
C LEU A 55 -2.59 -4.07 3.67
N THR A 56 -1.53 -4.87 3.52
CA THR A 56 -1.64 -6.29 3.20
C THR A 56 -1.96 -7.13 4.43
N ASP A 57 -3.07 -7.86 4.36
CA ASP A 57 -3.53 -8.77 5.40
C ASP A 57 -2.63 -10.02 5.50
N ASP A 58 -1.98 -10.21 6.66
CA ASP A 58 -1.10 -11.34 6.93
C ASP A 58 -1.82 -12.68 7.15
N GLN A 59 -3.15 -12.65 7.32
CA GLN A 59 -4.01 -13.82 7.44
C GLN A 59 -4.64 -14.23 6.11
N ALA A 60 -4.56 -13.39 5.07
CA ALA A 60 -5.11 -13.68 3.76
C ALA A 60 -4.13 -14.53 2.93
N LEU A 61 -4.42 -15.81 2.83
CA LEU A 61 -3.61 -16.79 2.09
C LEU A 61 -4.48 -17.79 1.34
N ASP A 62 -3.97 -18.29 0.22
CA ASP A 62 -4.56 -19.44 -0.47
C ASP A 62 -4.37 -20.70 0.39
N PRO A 63 -5.45 -21.38 0.84
CA PRO A 63 -5.36 -22.46 1.81
C PRO A 63 -4.63 -23.71 1.30
N LEU A 64 -4.53 -23.89 -0.02
CA LEU A 64 -3.88 -25.07 -0.59
C LEU A 64 -2.37 -24.86 -0.82
N SER A 65 -1.98 -23.73 -1.39
CA SER A 65 -0.57 -23.44 -1.68
C SER A 65 0.17 -22.72 -0.55
N GLY A 66 -0.55 -22.07 0.37
CA GLY A 66 0.03 -21.17 1.37
C GLY A 66 0.49 -19.82 0.80
N THR A 67 0.11 -19.47 -0.44
CA THR A 67 0.50 -18.21 -1.08
C THR A 67 -0.24 -17.02 -0.46
N SER A 68 0.51 -15.99 -0.06
CA SER A 68 -0.08 -14.75 0.48
C SER A 68 -0.83 -13.95 -0.59
N VAL A 69 -1.96 -13.35 -0.21
CA VAL A 69 -2.74 -12.46 -1.06
C VAL A 69 -2.16 -11.04 -0.96
N LEU A 70 -1.35 -10.65 -1.94
CA LEU A 70 -0.66 -9.35 -1.96
C LEU A 70 -1.33 -8.30 -2.86
N ASN A 71 -2.36 -8.69 -3.61
CA ASN A 71 -3.09 -7.85 -4.57
C ASN A 71 -4.59 -8.00 -4.37
N GLY A 72 -5.37 -7.03 -4.85
CA GLY A 72 -6.83 -7.04 -4.67
C GLY A 72 -7.26 -6.84 -3.23
N VAL A 73 -6.40 -6.21 -2.42
CA VAL A 73 -6.69 -5.87 -1.02
C VAL A 73 -7.86 -4.88 -0.97
N PRO A 74 -8.97 -5.21 -0.29
CA PRO A 74 -10.05 -4.26 -0.08
C PRO A 74 -9.59 -3.07 0.76
N VAL A 75 -9.90 -1.87 0.29
CA VAL A 75 -9.52 -0.61 0.96
C VAL A 75 -10.63 0.42 0.90
N ASP A 76 -10.67 1.28 1.90
CA ASP A 76 -11.39 2.55 1.90
C ASP A 76 -10.42 3.69 1.60
N VAL A 77 -10.91 4.71 0.91
CA VAL A 77 -10.13 5.91 0.55
C VAL A 77 -10.87 7.15 1.03
N ALA A 78 -10.18 7.99 1.80
CA ALA A 78 -10.71 9.26 2.28
C ALA A 78 -9.72 10.40 2.02
N ALA A 79 -10.21 11.64 2.02
CA ALA A 79 -9.32 12.80 2.08
C ALA A 79 -8.44 12.70 3.34
N ALA A 80 -7.14 12.94 3.20
CA ALA A 80 -6.26 12.98 4.36
C ALA A 80 -6.63 14.15 5.28
N GLY A 81 -6.55 13.92 6.59
CA GLY A 81 -6.79 14.93 7.63
C GLY A 81 -5.67 15.94 7.78
#